data_AF-A0A836IAD9-F1
#
_entry.id   AF-A0A836IAD9-F1
#
_cell.length_a   1.000
_cell.length_b   1.000
_cell.length_c   1.000
_cell.angle_alpha   90.00
_cell.angle_beta   90.00
_cell.angle_gamma   90.00
#
_symmetry.space_group_name_H-M   'P 1'
#
loop_
_entity.id
_entity.type
_entity.pdbx_description
1 polymer ?
#
loop_
_entity_poly.entity_id
_entity_poly.type
_entity_poly.pdbx_seq_one_letter_code
_entity_poly.pdbx_strand_id
1 'polypeptide(L)'
;MSEIAAQAFNSIPFYKGYLPHKEAQQAQSFVVLALTVDNSALFSDDECFATCSVGSLSLGTRAASAAPEGFATGENMVPGPHTPLLRPATSPPLSLPEKSLARPNCCPSEEKTHVSPTVIGGSTDSSGFPTTKVTPCARKSGVAFYLFHKRDVQPPPIRFYVSPTKVHHCFRGCEKSDCSCDRIHFRPGAWRMRVDTFPRLPLTVSRAGYHVRLAHDEIEPTAGYFFALGLKAAKVLSALVPTMCRFNKTCRNGIGCLYIHATNAVIPRQMQASGVSLRECARVVMDEALSKEEVGAFYEFLDGEGVRTVGDMQVLGNTAFNLLATRVPPKWAEAFLILSAVRDLDTKTPLQSALLAFPRIETPVVLPGFLKTVGDLRNLTASVFSQLQVSPFVMNACSLIRARYSTDEAFTVLDLKKEHPNSFFMNATRMIQSFCRTHAHCSWRKNDPTRPVVTSVLTFVDVNKCHCHCNGDNLNIAPDERIVEVPLKSDVEEMGTPSGSWCQCTRRGVIAVNYELSTPSGSRCSEQNAMGKLASLGVPTWGVREVFVHGMSHNKEANPLFPCGVCENMLQKVTKDVLSHYGGDVTLYMFDATIPRKIVFLTIPEISNRGGANFRRFVAEDLRDP
;
A
#
# COMPACT_ATOMS: atom_id res chain seq x y z
N MET A 1 -28.24 11.93 -21.02
CA MET A 1 -26.81 12.28 -20.80
C MET A 1 -25.91 11.13 -21.23
N SER A 2 -24.64 11.39 -21.58
CA SER A 2 -23.67 10.30 -21.83
C SER A 2 -23.02 9.82 -20.53
N GLU A 3 -22.75 8.52 -20.46
CA GLU A 3 -22.08 7.85 -19.34
C GLU A 3 -20.70 8.46 -19.04
N ILE A 4 -19.96 8.80 -20.11
CA ILE A 4 -18.67 9.50 -20.08
C ILE A 4 -18.74 10.80 -19.26
N ALA A 5 -19.86 11.53 -19.28
CA ALA A 5 -20.02 12.78 -18.53
C ALA A 5 -20.09 12.54 -17.01
N ALA A 6 -20.82 11.51 -16.61
CA ALA A 6 -20.90 11.10 -15.21
C ALA A 6 -19.56 10.53 -14.72
N GLN A 7 -18.90 9.70 -15.53
CA GLN A 7 -17.58 9.15 -15.25
C GLN A 7 -16.53 10.26 -15.06
N ALA A 8 -16.51 11.27 -15.95
CA ALA A 8 -15.61 12.42 -15.86
C ALA A 8 -15.90 13.31 -14.64
N PHE A 9 -17.17 13.59 -14.31
CA PHE A 9 -17.50 14.37 -13.11
C PHE A 9 -17.12 13.63 -11.82
N ASN A 10 -17.37 12.32 -11.77
CA ASN A 10 -17.00 11.50 -10.63
C ASN A 10 -15.47 11.40 -10.47
N SER A 11 -14.70 11.35 -11.56
CA SER A 11 -13.23 11.27 -11.51
C SER A 11 -12.52 12.56 -11.04
N ILE A 12 -13.15 13.74 -11.09
CA ILE A 12 -12.53 15.00 -10.63
C ILE A 12 -12.29 15.00 -9.10
N PRO A 13 -11.05 15.10 -8.60
CA PRO A 13 -10.80 15.23 -7.16
C PRO A 13 -10.96 16.70 -6.71
N PHE A 14 -11.97 16.98 -5.90
CA PHE A 14 -12.17 18.32 -5.31
C PHE A 14 -11.27 18.58 -4.11
N TYR A 15 -10.94 17.54 -3.32
CA TYR A 15 -9.94 17.64 -2.26
C TYR A 15 -8.56 17.87 -2.87
N LYS A 16 -7.78 18.78 -2.28
CA LYS A 16 -6.39 19.08 -2.65
C LYS A 16 -5.51 18.86 -1.42
N GLY A 17 -4.80 17.75 -1.40
CA GLY A 17 -3.95 17.29 -0.30
C GLY A 17 -3.70 15.79 -0.43
N TYR A 18 -2.78 15.24 0.36
CA TYR A 18 -2.56 13.80 0.44
C TYR A 18 -3.66 13.13 1.28
N LEU A 19 -4.10 11.93 0.87
CA LEU A 19 -4.94 11.00 1.63
C LEU A 19 -4.57 9.57 1.20
N PRO A 20 -4.63 8.57 2.11
CA PRO A 20 -4.61 7.17 1.71
C PRO A 20 -5.81 6.82 0.80
N HIS A 21 -5.71 5.72 0.05
CA HIS A 21 -6.55 5.51 -1.14
C HIS A 21 -8.07 5.45 -0.85
N LYS A 22 -8.46 4.87 0.29
CA LYS A 22 -9.87 4.73 0.70
C LYS A 22 -10.46 6.08 1.09
N GLU A 23 -9.70 6.85 1.86
CA GLU A 23 -10.01 8.20 2.32
C GLU A 23 -10.11 9.17 1.13
N ALA A 24 -9.23 9.01 0.13
CA ALA A 24 -9.30 9.73 -1.14
C ALA A 24 -10.60 9.44 -1.91
N GLN A 25 -11.00 8.17 -2.04
CA GLN A 25 -12.30 7.79 -2.65
C GLN A 25 -13.50 8.37 -1.89
N GLN A 26 -13.44 8.35 -0.55
CA GLN A 26 -14.48 8.94 0.30
C GLN A 26 -14.59 10.44 0.09
N ALA A 27 -13.49 11.20 0.15
CA ALA A 27 -13.48 12.64 -0.11
C ALA A 27 -13.90 13.00 -1.55
N GLN A 28 -13.52 12.17 -2.53
CA GLN A 28 -13.92 12.31 -3.94
C GLN A 28 -15.42 12.11 -4.19
N SER A 29 -16.14 11.50 -3.23
CA SER A 29 -17.60 11.34 -3.27
C SER A 29 -18.38 12.62 -2.89
N PHE A 30 -17.68 13.71 -2.58
CA PHE A 30 -18.27 15.01 -2.20
C PHE A 30 -17.81 16.16 -3.10
N VAL A 31 -18.53 17.29 -3.01
CA VAL A 31 -18.22 18.56 -3.68
C VAL A 31 -18.64 19.73 -2.79
N VAL A 32 -17.87 20.83 -2.84
CA VAL A 32 -18.28 22.13 -2.26
C VAL A 32 -18.85 23.03 -3.36
N LEU A 33 -19.94 23.74 -3.06
CA LEU A 33 -20.53 24.75 -3.92
C LEU A 33 -20.62 26.08 -3.19
N ALA A 34 -20.20 27.15 -3.88
CA ALA A 34 -20.30 28.53 -3.43
C ALA A 34 -21.51 29.19 -4.10
N LEU A 35 -22.40 29.81 -3.33
CA LEU A 35 -23.65 30.43 -3.81
C LEU A 35 -23.73 31.88 -3.33
N THR A 36 -23.98 32.85 -4.21
CA THR A 36 -24.10 34.25 -3.75
C THR A 36 -25.36 34.46 -2.91
N VAL A 37 -25.36 35.44 -2.00
CA VAL A 37 -26.42 35.62 -0.98
C VAL A 37 -27.82 35.82 -1.58
N ASP A 38 -27.92 36.39 -2.78
CA ASP A 38 -29.19 36.51 -3.54
C ASP A 38 -29.78 35.15 -3.98
N ASN A 39 -29.08 34.04 -3.73
CA ASN A 39 -29.55 32.66 -3.87
C ASN A 39 -29.79 32.00 -2.50
N SER A 40 -29.08 32.40 -1.44
CA SER A 40 -29.03 31.62 -0.19
C SER A 40 -30.33 31.66 0.61
N ALA A 41 -31.14 32.70 0.45
CA ALA A 41 -32.44 32.83 1.11
C ALA A 41 -33.47 31.77 0.68
N LEU A 42 -33.25 31.06 -0.44
CA LEU A 42 -34.15 30.03 -0.95
C LEU A 42 -34.01 28.67 -0.25
N PHE A 43 -32.98 28.47 0.58
CA PHE A 43 -32.73 27.21 1.30
C PHE A 43 -33.03 27.31 2.81
N SER A 44 -33.44 28.48 3.30
CA SER A 44 -33.66 28.75 4.72
C SER A 44 -34.77 27.92 5.35
N ASP A 45 -35.80 27.56 4.58
CA ASP A 45 -36.97 26.82 5.07
C ASP A 45 -36.66 25.34 5.41
N ASP A 46 -35.52 24.82 4.94
CA ASP A 46 -35.05 23.43 5.15
C ASP A 46 -33.92 23.31 6.20
N GLU A 47 -33.39 24.42 6.76
CA GLU A 47 -32.18 24.38 7.61
C GLU A 47 -32.37 23.60 8.96
N CYS A 48 -33.58 23.15 9.29
CA CYS A 48 -33.88 22.34 10.48
C CYS A 48 -33.33 20.90 10.48
N PHE A 49 -33.04 20.29 9.33
CA PHE A 49 -32.76 18.83 9.26
C PHE A 49 -31.30 18.43 9.51
N ALA A 50 -30.37 19.38 9.70
CA ALA A 50 -28.93 19.08 9.78
C ALA A 50 -28.33 19.11 11.20
N THR A 51 -29.09 19.48 12.24
CA THR A 51 -28.58 19.76 13.60
C THR A 51 -28.98 18.74 14.67
N CYS A 52 -29.74 17.70 14.31
CA CYS A 52 -30.29 16.74 15.28
C CYS A 52 -29.48 15.43 15.44
N SER A 53 -29.35 15.01 16.70
CA SER A 53 -28.84 13.72 17.19
C SER A 53 -27.37 13.34 16.93
N VAL A 54 -26.48 13.91 17.76
CA VAL A 54 -25.26 13.17 18.18
C VAL A 54 -25.67 12.13 19.22
N GLY A 55 -25.96 10.90 18.81
CA GLY A 55 -26.19 9.80 19.74
C GLY A 55 -27.03 8.64 19.18
N SER A 56 -26.68 7.43 19.63
CA SER A 56 -27.39 6.15 19.45
C SER A 56 -27.78 5.72 18.02
N LEU A 57 -27.01 4.77 17.47
CA LEU A 57 -27.55 3.72 16.62
C LEU A 57 -27.09 2.38 17.19
N SER A 58 -27.94 1.77 18.00
CA SER A 58 -27.69 0.49 18.68
C SER A 58 -27.69 -0.69 17.72
N LEU A 59 -26.96 -1.75 18.05
CA LEU A 59 -26.87 -2.98 17.27
C LEU A 59 -28.26 -3.61 17.06
N GLY A 60 -28.64 -3.86 15.80
CA GLY A 60 -29.96 -4.33 15.40
C GLY A 60 -29.94 -5.69 14.70
N THR A 61 -29.30 -6.70 15.30
CA THR A 61 -29.27 -8.06 14.75
C THR A 61 -30.68 -8.63 14.65
N ARG A 62 -31.18 -8.88 13.43
CA ARG A 62 -32.48 -9.53 13.21
C ARG A 62 -32.32 -10.78 12.36
N ALA A 63 -32.59 -11.94 12.95
CA ALA A 63 -32.54 -13.23 12.29
C ALA A 63 -33.67 -13.39 11.27
N ALA A 64 -33.43 -14.21 10.24
CA ALA A 64 -34.48 -14.68 9.33
C ALA A 64 -35.21 -15.88 9.94
N SER A 65 -36.54 -15.88 9.87
CA SER A 65 -37.41 -17.00 10.28
C SER A 65 -38.15 -17.58 9.06
N ALA A 66 -38.49 -18.87 9.13
CA ALA A 66 -38.76 -19.70 7.96
C ALA A 66 -40.18 -19.63 7.36
N ALA A 67 -40.24 -20.05 6.08
CA ALA A 67 -41.35 -20.79 5.44
C ALA A 67 -42.68 -20.03 5.17
N PRO A 68 -43.62 -20.54 4.32
CA PRO A 68 -43.87 -21.95 3.98
C PRO A 68 -43.91 -22.38 2.49
N GLU A 69 -43.62 -23.68 2.30
CA GLU A 69 -44.25 -24.71 1.44
C GLU A 69 -44.51 -24.53 -0.07
N GLY A 70 -44.21 -25.60 -0.83
CA GLY A 70 -44.58 -25.78 -2.25
C GLY A 70 -43.97 -27.04 -2.91
N PHE A 71 -44.79 -28.09 -3.08
CA PHE A 71 -44.57 -29.36 -3.82
C PHE A 71 -43.74 -29.27 -5.13
N ALA A 72 -43.00 -30.28 -5.63
CA ALA A 72 -42.52 -31.62 -5.19
C ALA A 72 -41.30 -32.01 -6.11
N THR A 73 -40.67 -33.19 -6.19
CA THR A 73 -40.83 -34.60 -5.70
C THR A 73 -39.38 -35.19 -5.53
N GLY A 74 -38.98 -36.47 -5.55
CA GLY A 74 -39.60 -37.82 -5.68
C GLY A 74 -38.54 -38.91 -6.00
N GLU A 75 -38.83 -40.19 -5.67
CA GLU A 75 -38.06 -41.43 -5.98
C GLU A 75 -36.58 -41.58 -5.45
N ASN A 76 -36.02 -42.79 -5.19
CA ASN A 76 -36.53 -43.94 -4.40
C ASN A 76 -35.42 -44.98 -4.05
N MET A 77 -35.23 -45.30 -2.74
CA MET A 77 -34.65 -46.54 -2.13
C MET A 77 -33.23 -47.03 -2.61
N VAL A 78 -32.52 -48.04 -2.07
CA VAL A 78 -32.68 -49.11 -1.04
C VAL A 78 -31.33 -49.28 -0.25
N PRO A 79 -31.29 -49.72 1.05
CA PRO A 79 -30.04 -49.85 1.83
C PRO A 79 -29.62 -51.27 2.31
N GLY A 80 -28.34 -51.43 2.69
CA GLY A 80 -27.78 -52.50 3.56
C GLY A 80 -26.96 -53.63 2.87
N PRO A 81 -26.23 -54.51 3.61
CA PRO A 81 -25.99 -54.59 5.06
C PRO A 81 -24.48 -54.73 5.47
N HIS A 82 -24.19 -55.08 6.73
CA HIS A 82 -22.84 -55.30 7.34
C HIS A 82 -22.18 -56.64 6.89
N THR A 83 -20.93 -57.03 7.20
CA THR A 83 -20.35 -57.38 8.54
C THR A 83 -18.77 -57.52 8.46
N PRO A 84 -17.94 -58.25 9.27
CA PRO A 84 -16.92 -57.57 10.11
C PRO A 84 -15.44 -58.06 10.06
N LEU A 85 -14.60 -57.34 10.84
CA LEU A 85 -13.43 -57.79 11.66
C LEU A 85 -12.17 -58.41 11.03
N LEU A 86 -11.01 -57.86 11.43
CA LEU A 86 -9.99 -58.59 12.23
C LEU A 86 -9.05 -57.61 12.99
N ARG A 87 -8.43 -58.06 14.09
CA ARG A 87 -7.43 -57.35 14.94
C ARG A 87 -6.19 -58.25 15.13
N PRO A 88 -5.00 -57.68 15.39
CA PRO A 88 -4.42 -57.68 16.77
C PRO A 88 -4.17 -56.24 17.30
N ALA A 89 -4.09 -55.87 18.58
CA ALA A 89 -3.75 -56.55 19.86
C ALA A 89 -2.22 -56.68 20.13
N THR A 90 -1.61 -56.14 21.20
CA THR A 90 -2.09 -55.20 22.25
C THR A 90 -0.94 -54.52 23.04
N SER A 91 -1.13 -53.27 23.50
CA SER A 91 -0.54 -52.64 24.73
C SER A 91 1.00 -52.43 24.82
N PRO A 92 1.53 -51.63 25.79
CA PRO A 92 0.88 -50.69 26.72
C PRO A 92 1.36 -49.22 26.59
N PRO A 93 0.64 -48.23 27.15
CA PRO A 93 1.14 -46.87 27.37
C PRO A 93 1.85 -46.73 28.73
N LEU A 94 2.92 -45.93 28.78
CA LEU A 94 3.54 -45.46 30.04
C LEU A 94 3.31 -43.96 30.20
N SER A 95 2.98 -43.55 31.44
CA SER A 95 2.73 -42.15 31.82
C SER A 95 3.99 -41.47 32.35
N LEU A 96 4.10 -40.17 32.07
CA LEU A 96 5.06 -39.24 32.68
C LEU A 96 4.35 -37.92 33.04
N PRO A 97 4.84 -37.14 34.02
CA PRO A 97 3.91 -36.52 34.97
C PRO A 97 3.93 -34.99 35.00
N GLU A 98 2.85 -34.43 35.55
CA GLU A 98 2.82 -33.04 35.99
C GLU A 98 3.81 -32.80 37.15
N LYS A 99 4.48 -31.65 37.16
CA LYS A 99 5.10 -31.07 38.36
C LYS A 99 4.84 -29.58 38.41
N SER A 100 4.33 -29.12 39.55
CA SER A 100 4.03 -27.73 39.83
C SER A 100 5.19 -27.03 40.53
N LEU A 101 5.45 -25.80 40.11
CA LEU A 101 6.14 -24.75 40.87
C LEU A 101 5.49 -23.43 40.43
N ALA A 102 5.32 -22.38 41.22
CA ALA A 102 5.30 -22.10 42.65
C ALA A 102 5.21 -20.56 42.70
N ARG A 103 4.32 -19.96 43.50
CA ARG A 103 4.31 -18.50 43.67
C ARG A 103 5.46 -18.05 44.59
N PRO A 104 6.13 -16.93 44.31
CA PRO A 104 6.73 -16.09 45.33
C PRO A 104 5.77 -14.94 45.68
N ASN A 105 5.42 -14.83 46.96
CA ASN A 105 4.72 -13.68 47.53
C ASN A 105 5.52 -13.25 48.77
N CYS A 106 6.13 -12.06 48.79
CA CYS A 106 6.68 -11.43 50.00
C CYS A 106 7.11 -9.96 49.76
N CYS A 107 6.52 -9.05 50.54
CA CYS A 107 7.23 -7.91 51.13
C CYS A 107 7.50 -8.29 52.60
N PRO A 108 8.44 -7.66 53.33
CA PRO A 108 8.01 -6.48 54.12
C PRO A 108 9.10 -5.44 54.49
N SER A 109 8.66 -4.18 54.60
CA SER A 109 9.08 -3.14 55.56
C SER A 109 8.27 -1.87 55.21
N GLU A 110 7.27 -1.42 55.98
CA GLU A 110 7.33 -0.87 57.34
C GLU A 110 8.45 0.14 57.57
N GLU A 111 8.13 1.43 57.37
CA GLU A 111 8.52 2.48 58.30
C GLU A 111 7.33 3.42 58.51
N LYS A 112 7.22 4.05 59.69
CA LYS A 112 6.00 4.70 60.17
C LYS A 112 6.23 6.18 60.50
N THR A 113 5.36 7.06 60.00
CA THR A 113 5.10 8.34 60.67
C THR A 113 3.63 8.74 60.55
N HIS A 114 2.90 8.71 61.68
CA HIS A 114 1.64 9.43 61.84
C HIS A 114 1.91 10.81 62.44
N VAL A 115 1.08 11.80 62.09
CA VAL A 115 0.27 12.63 63.00
C VAL A 115 -0.61 13.56 62.15
N SER A 116 -1.71 14.07 62.71
CA SER A 116 -2.75 14.86 62.02
C SER A 116 -3.21 16.02 62.94
N PRO A 117 -4.44 16.56 62.87
CA PRO A 117 -4.93 17.49 61.85
C PRO A 117 -5.50 18.82 62.41
N THR A 118 -5.65 19.83 61.55
CA THR A 118 -6.50 21.02 61.79
C THR A 118 -7.02 21.56 60.45
N VAL A 119 -8.20 22.18 60.26
CA VAL A 119 -9.60 21.96 60.65
C VAL A 119 -10.36 23.27 60.31
N ILE A 120 -11.37 23.18 59.43
CA ILE A 120 -12.46 24.15 59.16
C ILE A 120 -12.13 25.49 58.45
N GLY A 121 -13.01 25.86 57.50
CA GLY A 121 -13.07 27.17 56.82
C GLY A 121 -12.99 27.06 55.29
N GLY A 122 -14.04 27.26 54.49
CA GLY A 122 -15.44 27.57 54.80
C GLY A 122 -15.96 28.83 54.12
N SER A 123 -16.16 28.82 52.79
CA SER A 123 -16.97 29.82 52.09
C SER A 123 -17.60 29.27 50.81
N THR A 124 -18.82 29.68 50.53
CA THR A 124 -19.54 29.45 49.27
C THR A 124 -19.49 30.71 48.42
N ASP A 125 -19.00 30.61 47.19
CA ASP A 125 -19.38 31.46 46.04
C ASP A 125 -19.07 30.67 44.76
N SER A 126 -19.93 30.49 43.75
CA SER A 126 -21.04 31.31 43.23
C SER A 126 -20.64 32.47 42.28
N SER A 127 -19.73 32.22 41.34
CA SER A 127 -19.56 33.12 40.18
C SER A 127 -19.44 32.39 38.83
N GLY A 128 -20.35 32.74 37.93
CA GLY A 128 -20.60 32.24 36.57
C GLY A 128 -19.47 31.57 35.76
N PHE A 129 -19.86 30.46 35.10
CA PHE A 129 -19.28 30.12 33.80
C PHE A 129 -19.43 31.31 32.85
N PRO A 130 -18.36 31.79 32.19
CA PRO A 130 -18.49 32.80 31.15
C PRO A 130 -19.19 32.15 29.95
N THR A 131 -20.49 32.43 29.76
CA THR A 131 -21.21 32.05 28.55
C THR A 131 -20.66 32.86 27.39
N THR A 132 -19.63 32.31 26.71
CA THR A 132 -18.95 32.98 25.61
C THR A 132 -19.96 33.28 24.49
N LYS A 133 -20.45 34.52 24.45
CA LYS A 133 -21.37 34.97 23.41
C LYS A 133 -20.69 34.78 22.07
N VAL A 134 -21.18 33.82 21.28
CA VAL A 134 -20.68 33.55 19.93
C VAL A 134 -21.12 34.72 19.05
N THR A 135 -20.28 35.75 18.98
CA THR A 135 -20.48 36.89 18.08
C THR A 135 -20.47 36.39 16.65
N PRO A 136 -21.60 36.46 15.89
CA PRO A 136 -21.62 36.00 14.52
C PRO A 136 -20.66 36.87 13.69
N CYS A 137 -19.65 36.25 13.07
CA CYS A 137 -18.64 37.00 12.33
C CYS A 137 -19.30 37.77 11.18
N ALA A 138 -18.94 39.05 11.03
CA ALA A 138 -19.71 39.98 10.19
C ALA A 138 -19.79 39.52 8.73
N ARG A 139 -21.02 39.47 8.19
CA ARG A 139 -21.35 39.07 6.80
C ARG A 139 -20.72 40.01 5.75
N LYS A 140 -19.42 39.85 5.48
CA LYS A 140 -18.68 40.65 4.47
C LYS A 140 -18.52 39.96 3.12
N SER A 141 -18.56 38.63 3.06
CA SER A 141 -18.67 37.88 1.80
C SER A 141 -20.15 37.65 1.47
N GLY A 142 -20.61 38.18 0.33
CA GLY A 142 -21.94 37.89 -0.23
C GLY A 142 -22.04 36.48 -0.82
N VAL A 143 -21.48 35.47 -0.15
CA VAL A 143 -21.35 34.08 -0.59
C VAL A 143 -21.52 33.14 0.60
N ALA A 144 -22.41 32.15 0.46
CA ALA A 144 -22.57 31.01 1.36
C ALA A 144 -21.96 29.74 0.74
N PHE A 145 -21.59 28.75 1.56
CA PHE A 145 -20.88 27.55 1.14
C PHE A 145 -21.62 26.29 1.61
N TYR A 146 -21.79 25.34 0.69
CA TYR A 146 -22.51 24.09 0.92
C TYR A 146 -21.70 22.89 0.46
N LEU A 147 -21.63 21.86 1.30
CA LEU A 147 -21.10 20.54 1.00
C LEU A 147 -22.25 19.62 0.53
N PHE A 148 -22.04 18.90 -0.57
CA PHE A 148 -22.98 17.93 -1.14
C PHE A 148 -22.28 16.59 -1.41
N HIS A 149 -23.03 15.49 -1.42
CA HIS A 149 -22.60 14.27 -2.10
C HIS A 149 -22.64 14.46 -3.63
N LYS A 150 -21.61 14.02 -4.35
CA LYS A 150 -21.59 14.08 -5.83
C LYS A 150 -22.75 13.33 -6.47
N ARG A 151 -23.17 12.18 -5.91
CA ARG A 151 -24.29 11.39 -6.43
C ARG A 151 -25.63 12.13 -6.41
N ASP A 152 -25.73 13.19 -5.62
CA ASP A 152 -26.94 14.02 -5.47
C ASP A 152 -26.88 15.28 -6.36
N VAL A 153 -25.78 15.46 -7.12
CA VAL A 153 -25.53 16.55 -8.09
C VAL A 153 -25.45 15.96 -9.50
N GLN A 154 -26.25 16.48 -10.43
CA GLN A 154 -26.20 16.07 -11.84
C GLN A 154 -24.90 16.58 -12.51
N PRO A 155 -24.12 15.72 -13.19
CA PRO A 155 -22.86 16.12 -13.81
C PRO A 155 -23.07 17.15 -14.94
N PRO A 156 -22.14 18.12 -15.12
CA PRO A 156 -22.21 19.04 -16.25
C PRO A 156 -22.09 18.31 -17.60
N PRO A 157 -22.76 18.79 -18.66
CA PRO A 157 -22.51 18.30 -20.01
C PRO A 157 -21.07 18.63 -20.46
N ILE A 158 -20.36 17.62 -20.97
CA ILE A 158 -18.94 17.70 -21.39
C ILE A 158 -18.64 18.90 -22.30
N ARG A 159 -19.61 19.31 -23.14
CA ARG A 159 -19.43 20.35 -24.16
C ARG A 159 -19.38 21.79 -23.64
N PHE A 160 -19.51 22.03 -22.33
CA PHE A 160 -19.50 23.39 -21.79
C PHE A 160 -18.49 23.59 -20.66
N TYR A 161 -17.59 24.56 -20.85
CA TYR A 161 -17.09 25.38 -19.75
C TYR A 161 -18.29 26.16 -19.17
N VAL A 162 -18.98 25.58 -18.19
CA VAL A 162 -20.14 26.22 -17.57
C VAL A 162 -19.63 27.36 -16.68
N SER A 163 -19.82 28.61 -17.12
CA SER A 163 -19.54 29.76 -16.26
C SER A 163 -20.42 29.72 -15.01
N PRO A 164 -19.95 30.18 -13.83
CA PRO A 164 -20.72 30.08 -12.58
C PRO A 164 -22.17 30.59 -12.71
N THR A 165 -22.36 31.71 -13.41
CA THR A 165 -23.66 32.31 -13.75
C THR A 165 -24.63 31.34 -14.46
N LYS A 166 -24.12 30.49 -15.36
CA LYS A 166 -24.92 29.48 -16.06
C LYS A 166 -25.26 28.26 -15.20
N VAL A 167 -24.47 27.97 -14.15
CA VAL A 167 -24.82 26.96 -13.15
C VAL A 167 -25.93 27.48 -12.24
N HIS A 168 -25.78 28.69 -11.70
CA HIS A 168 -26.72 29.28 -10.74
C HIS A 168 -28.15 29.41 -11.29
N HIS A 169 -28.33 29.71 -12.57
CA HIS A 169 -29.67 29.90 -13.14
C HIS A 169 -30.52 28.60 -13.15
N CYS A 170 -29.88 27.42 -13.19
CA CYS A 170 -30.60 26.13 -13.17
C CYS A 170 -30.74 25.53 -11.78
N PHE A 171 -29.78 25.77 -10.88
CA PHE A 171 -30.01 25.58 -9.45
C PHE A 171 -31.26 26.34 -8.95
N ARG A 172 -31.56 27.54 -9.49
CA ARG A 172 -32.75 28.33 -9.10
C ARG A 172 -34.10 27.79 -9.59
N GLY A 173 -34.17 27.31 -10.84
CA GLY A 173 -35.45 27.05 -11.52
C GLY A 173 -35.98 25.62 -11.33
N CYS A 174 -35.06 24.65 -11.23
CA CYS A 174 -35.36 23.25 -11.51
C CYS A 174 -35.69 22.42 -10.24
N GLU A 175 -35.67 23.05 -9.06
CA GLU A 175 -36.26 22.54 -7.82
C GLU A 175 -37.75 22.97 -7.69
N LYS A 176 -38.19 23.97 -8.47
CA LYS A 176 -39.56 24.54 -8.45
C LYS A 176 -40.38 24.28 -9.72
N SER A 177 -39.85 23.49 -10.64
CA SER A 177 -40.52 23.07 -11.87
C SER A 177 -39.87 21.77 -12.38
N ASP A 178 -40.66 20.88 -13.00
CA ASP A 178 -40.18 19.61 -13.60
C ASP A 178 -39.30 19.87 -14.83
N CYS A 179 -38.07 20.29 -14.55
CA CYS A 179 -37.18 20.95 -15.49
C CYS A 179 -36.30 19.94 -16.24
N SER A 180 -36.63 19.72 -17.52
CA SER A 180 -36.00 18.73 -18.41
C SER A 180 -34.69 19.18 -19.10
N CYS A 181 -34.01 20.23 -18.62
CA CYS A 181 -32.87 20.80 -19.35
C CYS A 181 -31.50 20.14 -19.03
N ASP A 182 -30.63 20.01 -20.04
CA ASP A 182 -29.27 19.45 -19.92
C ASP A 182 -28.28 20.38 -19.19
N ARG A 183 -28.45 20.59 -17.88
CA ARG A 183 -27.56 21.41 -17.04
C ARG A 183 -27.32 20.75 -15.68
N ILE A 184 -26.51 21.38 -14.83
CA ILE A 184 -26.29 20.91 -13.45
C ILE A 184 -27.53 21.22 -12.62
N HIS A 185 -28.04 20.18 -11.95
CA HIS A 185 -29.20 20.20 -11.05
C HIS A 185 -28.86 19.44 -9.77
N PHE A 186 -29.66 19.62 -8.72
CA PHE A 186 -29.70 18.69 -7.59
C PHE A 186 -30.78 17.63 -7.83
N ARG A 187 -30.60 16.44 -7.25
CA ARG A 187 -31.70 15.48 -7.13
C ARG A 187 -32.69 15.97 -6.06
N PRO A 188 -34.00 15.73 -6.19
CA PRO A 188 -34.95 15.96 -5.10
C PRO A 188 -34.49 15.24 -3.83
N GLY A 189 -34.50 15.94 -2.69
CA GLY A 189 -33.99 15.42 -1.42
C GLY A 189 -32.46 15.28 -1.34
N ALA A 190 -31.69 15.98 -2.18
CA ALA A 190 -30.23 15.97 -2.14
C ALA A 190 -29.66 16.30 -0.75
N TRP A 191 -28.74 15.47 -0.26
CA TRP A 191 -28.08 15.74 1.03
C TRP A 191 -27.18 16.97 0.89
N ARG A 192 -27.41 17.96 1.76
CA ARG A 192 -26.66 19.23 1.79
C ARG A 192 -26.33 19.63 3.22
N MET A 193 -25.10 20.10 3.41
CA MET A 193 -24.60 20.63 4.68
C MET A 193 -24.04 22.03 4.45
N ARG A 194 -24.61 23.03 5.11
CA ARG A 194 -24.07 24.40 5.06
C ARG A 194 -22.82 24.49 5.94
N VAL A 195 -21.73 24.99 5.36
CA VAL A 195 -20.38 24.95 5.97
C VAL A 195 -19.81 26.34 6.27
N ASP A 196 -20.41 27.43 5.75
CA ASP A 196 -20.05 28.81 6.15
C ASP A 196 -20.49 29.18 7.57
N THR A 197 -21.40 28.39 8.16
CA THR A 197 -21.97 28.59 9.50
C THR A 197 -21.19 27.89 10.62
N PHE A 198 -20.21 27.05 10.29
CA PHE A 198 -19.45 26.28 11.27
C PHE A 198 -18.40 27.12 12.02
N PRO A 199 -18.08 26.77 13.28
CA PRO A 199 -16.98 27.42 14.01
C PRO A 199 -15.67 27.25 13.24
N ARG A 200 -14.93 28.35 13.09
CA ARG A 200 -13.64 28.34 12.39
C ARG A 200 -12.65 27.50 13.19
N LEU A 201 -12.15 26.41 12.60
CA LEU A 201 -11.13 25.56 13.20
C LEU A 201 -9.73 25.91 12.65
N PRO A 202 -8.66 25.76 13.46
CA PRO A 202 -7.30 25.71 12.96
C PRO A 202 -7.09 24.44 12.12
N LEU A 203 -6.17 24.48 11.17
CA LEU A 203 -5.84 23.35 10.29
C LEU A 203 -4.33 23.21 10.13
N THR A 204 -3.86 21.96 10.05
CA THR A 204 -2.52 21.69 9.50
C THR A 204 -2.61 21.70 7.99
N VAL A 205 -1.79 22.53 7.33
CA VAL A 205 -1.77 22.64 5.86
C VAL A 205 -0.42 22.20 5.29
N SER A 206 -0.44 21.61 4.09
CA SER A 206 0.77 21.24 3.35
C SER A 206 1.15 22.32 2.32
N ARG A 207 2.41 22.73 2.29
CA ARG A 207 3.00 23.59 1.24
C ARG A 207 4.32 23.00 0.77
N ALA A 208 4.36 22.43 -0.43
CA ALA A 208 5.58 21.97 -1.11
C ALA A 208 6.48 21.05 -0.22
N GLY A 209 5.87 20.04 0.41
CA GLY A 209 6.54 19.09 1.32
C GLY A 209 6.60 19.52 2.79
N TYR A 210 6.26 20.76 3.12
CA TYR A 210 6.26 21.27 4.50
C TYR A 210 4.86 21.34 5.09
N HIS A 211 4.76 21.15 6.40
CA HIS A 211 3.53 21.24 7.16
C HIS A 211 3.59 22.41 8.13
N VAL A 212 2.49 23.14 8.25
CA VAL A 212 2.33 24.24 9.21
C VAL A 212 0.92 24.16 9.81
N ARG A 213 0.84 24.30 11.13
CA ARG A 213 -0.43 24.56 11.82
C ARG A 213 -0.78 26.03 11.63
N LEU A 214 -1.94 26.30 11.04
CA LEU A 214 -2.47 27.66 10.93
C LEU A 214 -3.60 27.85 11.94
N ALA A 215 -3.57 28.98 12.64
CA ALA A 215 -4.66 29.40 13.51
C ALA A 215 -5.92 29.75 12.68
N HIS A 216 -7.09 29.72 13.34
CA HIS A 216 -8.38 29.86 12.67
C HIS A 216 -8.63 31.25 12.05
N ASP A 217 -7.91 32.25 12.55
CA ASP A 217 -7.87 33.65 12.13
C ASP A 217 -6.77 33.92 11.07
N GLU A 218 -5.68 33.14 11.08
CA GLU A 218 -4.68 33.17 10.00
C GLU A 218 -5.20 32.60 8.68
N ILE A 219 -6.23 31.75 8.70
CA ILE A 219 -6.78 31.15 7.49
C ILE A 219 -7.77 32.11 6.82
N GLU A 220 -7.68 32.24 5.51
CA GLU A 220 -8.67 32.95 4.69
C GLU A 220 -9.85 32.02 4.32
N PRO A 221 -11.11 32.51 4.26
CA PRO A 221 -12.30 31.68 4.10
C PRO A 221 -12.53 31.22 2.64
N THR A 222 -11.68 30.32 2.13
CA THR A 222 -11.79 29.78 0.75
C THR A 222 -12.73 28.57 0.66
N ALA A 223 -13.17 28.25 -0.56
CA ALA A 223 -13.89 27.02 -0.87
C ALA A 223 -13.15 25.76 -0.37
N GLY A 224 -11.82 25.73 -0.48
CA GLY A 224 -10.98 24.65 0.05
C GLY A 224 -11.03 24.56 1.59
N TYR A 225 -11.04 25.69 2.28
CA TYR A 225 -11.19 25.72 3.75
C TYR A 225 -12.56 25.20 4.19
N PHE A 226 -13.63 25.68 3.56
CA PHE A 226 -14.99 25.22 3.89
C PHE A 226 -15.25 23.76 3.49
N PHE A 227 -14.63 23.27 2.42
CA PHE A 227 -14.67 21.84 2.07
C PHE A 227 -13.96 20.98 3.12
N ALA A 228 -12.79 21.42 3.61
CA ALA A 228 -12.08 20.75 4.70
C ALA A 228 -12.90 20.74 6.00
N LEU A 229 -13.48 21.87 6.42
CA LEU A 229 -14.38 21.92 7.58
C LEU A 229 -15.58 20.99 7.41
N GLY A 230 -16.21 20.98 6.23
CA GLY A 230 -17.34 20.10 5.91
C GLY A 230 -17.00 18.61 6.01
N LEU A 231 -15.88 18.17 5.40
CA LEU A 231 -15.45 16.77 5.47
C LEU A 231 -15.17 16.30 6.91
N LYS A 232 -14.66 17.18 7.77
CA LYS A 232 -14.45 16.91 9.21
C LYS A 232 -15.76 16.88 9.99
N ALA A 233 -16.66 17.85 9.77
CA ALA A 233 -17.95 17.94 10.45
C ALA A 233 -18.89 16.78 10.09
N ALA A 234 -18.96 16.41 8.80
CA ALA A 234 -19.71 15.25 8.32
C ALA A 234 -19.02 13.89 8.61
N LYS A 235 -17.88 13.90 9.33
CA LYS A 235 -17.10 12.69 9.72
C LYS A 235 -16.71 11.80 8.53
N VAL A 236 -16.51 12.39 7.34
CA VAL A 236 -16.09 11.69 6.13
C VAL A 236 -14.66 11.20 6.25
N LEU A 237 -13.82 11.98 6.92
CA LEU A 237 -12.40 11.71 7.15
C LEU A 237 -12.10 11.79 8.65
N SER A 238 -11.28 10.87 9.16
CA SER A 238 -10.74 10.91 10.53
C SER A 238 -9.76 12.06 10.73
N ALA A 239 -8.96 12.36 9.71
CA ALA A 239 -8.03 13.48 9.65
C ALA A 239 -7.89 14.01 8.22
N LEU A 240 -7.40 15.24 8.08
CA LEU A 240 -7.16 15.89 6.79
C LEU A 240 -6.03 16.90 6.91
N VAL A 241 -5.28 17.05 5.82
CA VAL A 241 -4.12 17.95 5.71
C VAL A 241 -4.14 18.59 4.31
N PRO A 242 -4.98 19.63 4.10
CA PRO A 242 -5.18 20.24 2.79
C PRO A 242 -3.98 21.09 2.35
N THR A 243 -3.81 21.24 1.04
CA THR A 243 -2.71 21.98 0.43
C THR A 243 -2.97 23.48 0.44
N MET A 244 -1.97 24.27 0.84
CA MET A 244 -2.00 25.73 0.75
C MET A 244 -1.66 26.20 -0.68
N CYS A 245 -2.37 27.21 -1.16
CA CYS A 245 -2.22 27.73 -2.52
C CYS A 245 -0.82 28.34 -2.73
N ARG A 246 -0.15 27.96 -3.83
CA ARG A 246 1.15 28.54 -4.21
C ARG A 246 1.14 30.06 -4.27
N PHE A 247 0.07 30.63 -4.84
CA PHE A 247 -0.14 32.07 -5.03
C PHE A 247 -0.67 32.78 -3.77
N ASN A 248 -1.38 32.05 -2.90
CA ASN A 248 -1.97 32.58 -1.67
C ASN A 248 -2.74 33.91 -1.92
N LYS A 249 -2.33 35.03 -1.32
CA LYS A 249 -2.96 36.36 -1.49
C LYS A 249 -2.99 36.89 -2.93
N THR A 250 -2.15 36.38 -3.85
CA THR A 250 -2.18 36.76 -5.29
C THR A 250 -2.98 35.79 -6.15
N CYS A 251 -3.69 34.83 -5.54
CA CYS A 251 -4.48 33.84 -6.28
C CYS A 251 -5.75 34.47 -6.91
N ARG A 252 -5.82 34.46 -8.24
CA ARG A 252 -6.96 34.96 -9.04
C ARG A 252 -8.31 34.31 -8.70
N ASN A 253 -8.32 33.15 -8.07
CA ASN A 253 -9.56 32.45 -7.67
C ASN A 253 -10.17 33.01 -6.38
N GLY A 254 -9.40 33.75 -5.56
CA GLY A 254 -9.85 34.34 -4.31
C GLY A 254 -10.61 33.35 -3.41
N ILE A 255 -11.83 33.73 -3.01
CA ILE A 255 -12.73 32.93 -2.19
C ILE A 255 -13.13 31.58 -2.83
N GLY A 256 -13.13 31.49 -4.16
CA GLY A 256 -13.46 30.27 -4.91
C GLY A 256 -12.32 29.26 -5.02
N CYS A 257 -11.17 29.50 -4.37
CA CYS A 257 -10.03 28.60 -4.46
C CYS A 257 -10.25 27.29 -3.66
N LEU A 258 -10.02 26.14 -4.30
CA LEU A 258 -10.04 24.81 -3.64
C LEU A 258 -8.80 24.51 -2.78
N TYR A 259 -7.85 25.44 -2.72
CA TYR A 259 -6.67 25.38 -1.85
C TYR A 259 -6.84 26.35 -0.66
N ILE A 260 -6.13 26.09 0.44
CA ILE A 260 -6.13 26.99 1.59
C ILE A 260 -5.35 28.27 1.26
N HIS A 261 -5.86 29.42 1.66
CA HIS A 261 -5.14 30.71 1.68
C HIS A 261 -4.89 31.12 3.14
N ALA A 262 -3.83 31.88 3.38
CA ALA A 262 -3.38 32.26 4.72
C ALA A 262 -2.85 33.70 4.78
N THR A 263 -2.98 34.35 5.93
CA THR A 263 -2.44 35.69 6.19
C THR A 263 -0.91 35.70 6.10
N ASN A 264 -0.25 34.64 6.57
CA ASN A 264 1.19 34.53 6.68
C ASN A 264 1.83 33.73 5.52
N ALA A 265 3.06 34.11 5.16
CA ALA A 265 3.81 33.50 4.07
C ALA A 265 4.74 32.40 4.59
N VAL A 266 4.25 31.16 4.69
CA VAL A 266 5.04 29.98 5.09
C VAL A 266 6.29 29.83 4.20
N ILE A 267 7.47 30.10 4.76
CA ILE A 267 8.75 29.93 4.05
C ILE A 267 9.08 28.43 4.01
N PRO A 268 9.34 27.82 2.83
CA PRO A 268 9.80 26.43 2.74
C PRO A 268 11.16 26.26 3.41
N ARG A 269 11.26 25.39 4.44
CA ARG A 269 12.49 25.18 5.21
C ARG A 269 13.24 23.95 4.71
N GLN A 270 14.16 24.17 3.77
CA GLN A 270 15.09 23.23 3.11
C GLN A 270 14.91 21.71 3.34
N MET A 271 14.76 21.00 2.23
CA MET A 271 14.47 19.57 2.16
C MET A 271 15.46 18.74 2.98
N GLN A 272 14.93 17.91 3.88
CA GLN A 272 15.72 17.22 4.90
C GLN A 272 16.44 15.98 4.36
N ALA A 273 17.56 15.64 4.99
CA ALA A 273 18.27 14.40 4.71
C ALA A 273 17.47 13.18 5.23
N SER A 274 17.65 12.07 4.55
CA SER A 274 17.02 10.78 4.80
C SER A 274 17.24 10.17 6.19
N GLY A 275 18.46 10.28 6.71
CA GLY A 275 18.85 9.77 8.03
C GLY A 275 18.27 10.57 9.20
N VAL A 276 17.57 11.69 8.93
CA VAL A 276 16.83 12.43 9.94
C VAL A 276 15.69 11.54 10.46
N SER A 277 15.58 11.41 11.78
CA SER A 277 14.49 10.67 12.41
C SER A 277 13.15 11.33 12.11
N LEU A 278 12.07 10.56 11.97
CA LEU A 278 10.73 11.13 11.75
C LEU A 278 10.29 12.03 12.92
N ARG A 279 10.82 11.75 14.13
CA ARG A 279 10.66 12.57 15.34
C ARG A 279 11.29 13.95 15.21
N GLU A 280 12.52 14.04 14.72
CA GLU A 280 13.17 15.31 14.44
C GLU A 280 12.51 16.03 13.25
N CYS A 281 12.17 15.27 12.21
CA CYS A 281 11.62 15.78 10.95
C CYS A 281 10.38 16.65 11.13
N ALA A 282 9.41 16.15 11.90
CA ALA A 282 8.10 16.78 12.09
C ALA A 282 7.92 17.46 13.45
N ARG A 283 8.95 17.48 14.32
CA ARG A 283 8.89 17.95 15.73
C ARG A 283 7.99 19.16 15.95
N VAL A 284 8.25 20.25 15.23
CA VAL A 284 7.53 21.53 15.36
C VAL A 284 6.01 21.39 15.16
N VAL A 285 5.57 20.54 14.22
CA VAL A 285 4.15 20.34 13.92
C VAL A 285 3.52 19.29 14.84
N MET A 286 4.31 18.30 15.29
CA MET A 286 3.84 17.23 16.17
C MET A 286 3.64 17.69 17.61
N ASP A 287 4.58 18.50 18.13
CA ASP A 287 4.51 19.08 19.47
C ASP A 287 3.33 20.08 19.61
N GLU A 288 2.76 20.55 18.49
CA GLU A 288 1.55 21.37 18.42
C GLU A 288 0.27 20.56 18.14
N ALA A 289 0.38 19.33 17.61
CA ALA A 289 -0.73 18.50 17.16
C ALA A 289 -1.11 17.36 18.13
N LEU A 290 -0.18 16.94 19.00
CA LEU A 290 -0.33 15.84 19.96
C LEU A 290 0.22 16.24 21.33
N SER A 291 -0.27 15.60 22.40
CA SER A 291 0.37 15.68 23.72
C SER A 291 1.75 15.01 23.71
N LYS A 292 2.67 15.38 24.62
CA LYS A 292 4.06 14.85 24.63
C LYS A 292 4.09 13.33 24.78
N GLU A 293 3.17 12.81 25.58
CA GLU A 293 2.93 11.40 25.85
C GLU A 293 2.45 10.67 24.58
N GLU A 294 1.59 11.32 23.78
CA GLU A 294 1.14 10.79 22.49
C GLU A 294 2.17 10.93 21.37
N VAL A 295 3.00 11.97 21.37
CA VAL A 295 4.19 12.06 20.49
C VAL A 295 5.14 10.90 20.79
N GLY A 296 5.36 10.58 22.07
CA GLY A 296 6.11 9.39 22.51
C GLY A 296 5.55 8.11 21.89
N ALA A 297 4.31 7.77 22.25
CA ALA A 297 3.65 6.52 21.84
C ALA A 297 3.42 6.39 20.32
N PHE A 298 3.22 7.51 19.60
CA PHE A 298 3.09 7.50 18.14
C PHE A 298 4.40 7.11 17.44
N TYR A 299 5.54 7.63 17.89
CA TYR A 299 6.83 7.24 17.34
C TYR A 299 7.25 5.83 17.77
N GLU A 300 6.94 5.40 19.00
CA GLU A 300 7.15 4.01 19.44
C GLU A 300 6.35 3.00 18.58
N PHE A 301 5.12 3.35 18.20
CA PHE A 301 4.32 2.56 17.25
C PHE A 301 5.02 2.46 15.88
N LEU A 302 5.50 3.58 15.32
CA LEU A 302 6.22 3.57 14.05
C LEU A 302 7.58 2.83 14.13
N ASP A 303 8.30 2.96 15.24
CA ASP A 303 9.57 2.27 15.49
C ASP A 303 9.40 0.74 15.62
N GLY A 304 8.25 0.29 16.14
CA GLY A 304 7.82 -1.11 16.19
C GLY A 304 7.34 -1.65 14.83
N GLU A 305 6.79 -0.79 13.98
CA GLU A 305 6.49 -1.08 12.56
C GLU A 305 7.74 -0.99 11.66
N GLY A 306 8.89 -0.63 12.21
CA GLY A 306 10.18 -0.56 11.50
C GLY A 306 10.40 0.72 10.69
N VAL A 307 9.70 1.81 11.02
CA VAL A 307 9.65 3.05 10.23
C VAL A 307 10.13 4.23 11.07
N ARG A 308 11.44 4.48 11.10
CA ARG A 308 12.09 5.38 12.10
C ARG A 308 12.58 6.70 11.50
N THR A 309 13.01 6.66 10.25
CA THR A 309 13.66 7.74 9.52
C THR A 309 12.83 8.21 8.33
N VAL A 310 13.19 9.38 7.78
CA VAL A 310 12.66 9.86 6.50
C VAL A 310 12.92 8.83 5.38
N GLY A 311 14.09 8.17 5.40
CA GLY A 311 14.41 7.06 4.49
C GLY A 311 13.44 5.88 4.60
N ASP A 312 13.15 5.39 5.80
CA ASP A 312 12.25 4.24 6.00
C ASP A 312 10.83 4.55 5.49
N MET A 313 10.29 5.72 5.84
CA MET A 313 8.96 6.17 5.38
C MET A 313 8.91 6.33 3.85
N GLN A 314 10.01 6.74 3.23
CA GLN A 314 10.16 6.79 1.78
C GLN A 314 10.18 5.39 1.16
N VAL A 315 10.94 4.45 1.72
CA VAL A 315 11.10 3.06 1.19
C VAL A 315 9.76 2.30 1.11
N LEU A 316 8.77 2.64 1.93
CA LEU A 316 7.44 2.01 1.90
C LEU A 316 6.77 2.11 0.51
N GLY A 317 6.64 0.96 -0.18
CA GLY A 317 5.79 0.81 -1.37
C GLY A 317 4.31 1.03 -1.05
N ASN A 318 3.49 1.32 -2.08
CA ASN A 318 2.10 1.75 -1.89
C ASN A 318 1.24 0.76 -1.07
N THR A 319 1.41 -0.54 -1.27
CA THR A 319 0.71 -1.58 -0.50
C THR A 319 1.14 -1.59 0.97
N ALA A 320 2.45 -1.54 1.26
CA ALA A 320 2.98 -1.50 2.63
C ALA A 320 2.56 -0.22 3.38
N PHE A 321 2.62 0.93 2.70
CA PHE A 321 2.15 2.20 3.25
C PHE A 321 0.65 2.18 3.57
N ASN A 322 -0.20 1.64 2.68
CA ASN A 322 -1.63 1.51 2.95
C ASN A 322 -1.91 0.55 4.12
N LEU A 323 -1.17 -0.57 4.24
CA LEU A 323 -1.29 -1.51 5.36
C LEU A 323 -0.83 -0.90 6.70
N LEU A 324 0.16 0.00 6.67
CA LEU A 324 0.53 0.82 7.83
C LEU A 324 -0.60 1.81 8.17
N ALA A 325 -1.11 2.54 7.17
CA ALA A 325 -2.21 3.51 7.33
C ALA A 325 -3.47 2.88 7.97
N THR A 326 -3.82 1.64 7.59
CA THR A 326 -4.96 0.93 8.21
C THR A 326 -4.75 0.47 9.65
N ARG A 327 -3.50 0.46 10.13
CA ARG A 327 -3.13 0.08 11.51
C ARG A 327 -2.89 1.27 12.43
N VAL A 328 -2.68 2.46 11.87
CA VAL A 328 -2.61 3.73 12.61
C VAL A 328 -3.95 4.00 13.32
N PRO A 329 -3.99 4.11 14.67
CA PRO A 329 -5.18 4.51 15.41
C PRO A 329 -5.72 5.87 14.94
N PRO A 330 -7.06 6.08 14.84
CA PRO A 330 -7.63 7.31 14.29
C PRO A 330 -7.13 8.61 14.92
N LYS A 331 -6.77 8.59 16.21
CA LYS A 331 -6.20 9.75 16.93
C LYS A 331 -4.84 10.22 16.39
N TRP A 332 -4.08 9.34 15.74
CA TRP A 332 -2.79 9.65 15.11
C TRP A 332 -2.90 9.82 13.59
N ALA A 333 -4.10 9.81 13.01
CA ALA A 333 -4.28 9.91 11.56
C ALA A 333 -3.77 11.26 11.00
N GLU A 334 -3.90 12.39 11.73
CA GLU A 334 -3.38 13.68 11.28
C GLU A 334 -1.83 13.70 11.32
N ALA A 335 -1.23 13.14 12.37
CA ALA A 335 0.21 12.94 12.49
C ALA A 335 0.78 12.03 11.38
N PHE A 336 0.12 10.92 11.09
CA PHE A 336 0.52 10.03 10.01
C PHE A 336 0.37 10.68 8.62
N LEU A 337 -0.67 11.50 8.39
CA LEU A 337 -0.78 12.31 7.17
C LEU A 337 0.35 13.34 7.04
N ILE A 338 0.77 13.98 8.14
CA ILE A 338 1.92 14.91 8.15
C ILE A 338 3.20 14.17 7.74
N LEU A 339 3.49 13.00 8.33
CA LEU A 339 4.68 12.22 7.93
C LEU A 339 4.57 11.64 6.51
N SER A 340 3.36 11.31 6.05
CA SER A 340 3.18 10.71 4.71
C SER A 340 3.68 11.61 3.57
N ALA A 341 3.74 12.93 3.76
CA ALA A 341 4.26 13.84 2.75
C ALA A 341 5.79 13.72 2.53
N VAL A 342 6.57 13.19 3.48
CA VAL A 342 8.02 12.98 3.27
C VAL A 342 8.29 11.83 2.28
N ARG A 343 7.28 11.02 1.99
CA ARG A 343 7.30 9.90 1.04
C ARG A 343 7.30 10.36 -0.43
N ASP A 344 6.75 11.54 -0.70
CA ASP A 344 6.73 12.18 -2.02
C ASP A 344 8.06 12.91 -2.29
N LEU A 345 8.97 12.28 -3.04
CA LEU A 345 10.14 12.98 -3.62
C LEU A 345 9.68 13.94 -4.73
N ASP A 346 10.17 15.18 -4.73
CA ASP A 346 10.04 16.09 -5.88
C ASP A 346 10.83 15.49 -7.07
N THR A 347 10.29 15.55 -8.29
CA THR A 347 11.03 15.14 -9.49
C THR A 347 12.28 15.97 -9.72
N LYS A 348 12.38 17.16 -9.11
CA LYS A 348 13.57 18.02 -9.13
C LYS A 348 14.62 17.66 -8.07
N THR A 349 14.31 16.75 -7.14
CA THR A 349 15.27 16.30 -6.12
C THR A 349 16.49 15.70 -6.81
N PRO A 350 17.73 16.11 -6.47
CA PRO A 350 18.94 15.48 -6.99
C PRO A 350 18.93 13.98 -6.69
N LEU A 351 19.14 13.15 -7.70
CA LEU A 351 18.99 11.70 -7.55
C LEU A 351 19.99 11.14 -6.53
N GLN A 352 21.21 11.65 -6.52
CA GLN A 352 22.24 11.32 -5.53
C GLN A 352 21.76 11.55 -4.08
N SER A 353 21.09 12.68 -3.82
CA SER A 353 20.53 12.98 -2.48
C SER A 353 19.36 12.07 -2.11
N ALA A 354 18.56 11.64 -3.09
CA ALA A 354 17.49 10.66 -2.87
C ALA A 354 18.00 9.22 -2.72
N LEU A 355 19.16 8.88 -3.31
CA LEU A 355 19.77 7.55 -3.19
C LEU A 355 20.52 7.37 -1.87
N LEU A 356 21.12 8.43 -1.33
CA LEU A 356 21.60 8.47 0.06
C LEU A 356 20.46 8.33 1.10
N ALA A 357 19.22 8.06 0.67
CA ALA A 357 18.11 7.64 1.53
C ALA A 357 17.98 6.14 1.77
N PHE A 358 18.73 5.32 1.03
CA PHE A 358 18.60 3.88 1.13
C PHE A 358 19.76 3.31 1.95
N PRO A 359 19.49 2.37 2.88
CA PRO A 359 20.54 1.72 3.66
C PRO A 359 21.65 1.16 2.76
N ARG A 360 22.90 1.38 3.16
CA ARG A 360 24.14 0.94 2.46
C ARG A 360 24.42 1.61 1.11
N ILE A 361 23.74 2.69 0.76
CA ILE A 361 24.23 3.61 -0.27
C ILE A 361 25.16 4.64 0.37
N GLU A 362 26.44 4.52 0.07
CA GLU A 362 27.52 5.36 0.61
C GLU A 362 28.05 6.34 -0.45
N THR A 363 28.76 7.38 -0.01
CA THR A 363 29.42 8.33 -0.91
C THR A 363 30.81 7.84 -1.31
N PRO A 364 31.22 7.95 -2.60
CA PRO A 364 30.52 8.63 -3.69
C PRO A 364 29.56 7.69 -4.47
N VAL A 365 28.29 8.09 -4.58
CA VAL A 365 27.34 7.43 -5.47
C VAL A 365 27.68 7.77 -6.93
N VAL A 366 28.19 6.79 -7.69
CA VAL A 366 28.47 6.94 -9.12
C VAL A 366 27.18 6.77 -9.91
N LEU A 367 26.84 7.78 -10.72
CA LEU A 367 25.65 7.81 -11.58
C LEU A 367 26.03 8.20 -13.02
N PRO A 368 25.38 7.62 -14.04
CA PRO A 368 25.51 8.09 -15.42
C PRO A 368 25.13 9.57 -15.53
N GLY A 369 25.89 10.36 -16.31
CA GLY A 369 25.75 11.82 -16.36
C GLY A 369 24.40 12.38 -16.85
N PHE A 370 23.50 11.52 -17.35
CA PHE A 370 22.12 11.85 -17.70
C PHE A 370 21.12 11.66 -16.54
N LEU A 371 21.49 10.98 -15.45
CA LEU A 371 20.68 10.76 -14.26
C LEU A 371 21.03 11.77 -13.15
N LYS A 372 20.48 12.98 -13.23
CA LYS A 372 20.77 14.05 -12.26
C LYS A 372 19.69 14.17 -11.19
N THR A 373 18.45 13.84 -11.53
CA THR A 373 17.25 14.05 -10.70
C THR A 373 16.35 12.82 -10.65
N VAL A 374 15.46 12.78 -9.66
CA VAL A 374 14.38 11.77 -9.57
C VAL A 374 13.49 11.78 -10.81
N GLY A 375 13.30 12.93 -11.45
CA GLY A 375 12.59 13.07 -12.73
C GLY A 375 13.28 12.33 -13.87
N ASP A 376 14.61 12.47 -14.00
CA ASP A 376 15.38 11.78 -15.05
C ASP A 376 15.26 10.25 -14.90
N LEU A 377 15.34 9.74 -13.66
CA LEU A 377 15.16 8.32 -13.34
C LEU A 377 13.75 7.80 -13.69
N ARG A 378 12.71 8.59 -13.41
CA ARG A 378 11.32 8.25 -13.79
C ARG A 378 11.15 8.21 -15.31
N ASN A 379 11.83 9.09 -16.04
CA ASN A 379 11.69 9.23 -17.48
C ASN A 379 12.43 8.15 -18.30
N LEU A 380 13.25 7.31 -17.67
CA LEU A 380 13.88 6.18 -18.37
C LEU A 380 12.84 5.14 -18.82
N THR A 381 13.02 4.60 -20.03
CA THR A 381 12.30 3.40 -20.47
C THR A 381 12.82 2.17 -19.70
N ALA A 382 12.01 1.11 -19.60
CA ALA A 382 12.43 -0.13 -18.93
C ALA A 382 13.73 -0.72 -19.50
N SER A 383 13.94 -0.60 -20.82
CA SER A 383 15.15 -1.05 -21.52
C SER A 383 16.40 -0.25 -21.15
N VAL A 384 16.29 1.09 -21.02
CA VAL A 384 17.42 1.91 -20.55
C VAL A 384 17.65 1.72 -19.05
N PHE A 385 16.58 1.49 -18.29
CA PHE A 385 16.66 1.23 -16.85
C PHE A 385 17.41 -0.08 -16.53
N SER A 386 17.10 -1.18 -17.21
CA SER A 386 17.81 -2.47 -17.01
C SER A 386 19.25 -2.50 -17.53
N GLN A 387 19.70 -1.44 -18.21
CA GLN A 387 21.07 -1.26 -18.72
C GLN A 387 21.92 -0.30 -17.87
N LEU A 388 21.41 0.19 -16.73
CA LEU A 388 22.15 1.10 -15.85
C LEU A 388 23.36 0.42 -15.21
N GLN A 389 24.56 0.90 -15.56
CA GLN A 389 25.81 0.51 -14.93
C GLN A 389 26.00 1.25 -13.60
N VAL A 390 25.30 0.78 -12.56
CA VAL A 390 25.37 1.25 -11.17
C VAL A 390 25.46 0.03 -10.23
N SER A 391 25.90 0.21 -8.98
CA SER A 391 25.98 -0.92 -8.05
C SER A 391 24.58 -1.45 -7.65
N PRO A 392 24.44 -2.72 -7.23
CA PRO A 392 23.11 -3.31 -7.04
C PRO A 392 22.25 -2.60 -6.00
N PHE A 393 22.84 -2.14 -4.88
CA PHE A 393 22.16 -1.28 -3.89
C PHE A 393 21.56 -0.03 -4.55
N VAL A 394 22.32 0.65 -5.42
CA VAL A 394 21.87 1.83 -6.18
C VAL A 394 20.78 1.45 -7.19
N MET A 395 20.89 0.31 -7.86
CA MET A 395 19.90 -0.16 -8.82
C MET A 395 18.55 -0.48 -8.16
N ASN A 396 18.57 -1.21 -7.04
CA ASN A 396 17.37 -1.49 -6.24
C ASN A 396 16.76 -0.18 -5.70
N ALA A 397 17.56 0.71 -5.12
CA ALA A 397 17.07 2.01 -4.66
C ALA A 397 16.40 2.82 -5.79
N CYS A 398 17.00 2.85 -6.99
CA CYS A 398 16.37 3.42 -8.18
C CYS A 398 15.05 2.72 -8.56
N SER A 399 14.97 1.39 -8.45
CA SER A 399 13.74 0.61 -8.69
C SER A 399 12.64 0.97 -7.70
N LEU A 400 12.97 0.98 -6.40
CA LEU A 400 12.09 1.37 -5.29
C LEU A 400 11.65 2.84 -5.36
N ILE A 401 12.40 3.72 -6.02
CA ILE A 401 11.94 5.07 -6.39
C ILE A 401 10.91 4.98 -7.52
N ARG A 402 11.25 4.34 -8.65
CA ARG A 402 10.38 4.24 -9.84
C ARG A 402 9.01 3.63 -9.54
N ALA A 403 8.98 2.52 -8.80
CA ALA A 403 7.76 1.78 -8.45
C ALA A 403 6.74 2.57 -7.61
N ARG A 404 7.09 3.74 -7.07
CA ARG A 404 6.15 4.66 -6.40
C ARG A 404 5.32 5.49 -7.38
N TYR A 405 5.87 5.71 -8.59
CA TYR A 405 5.47 6.78 -9.50
C TYR A 405 4.83 6.33 -10.81
N SER A 406 5.01 5.07 -11.18
CA SER A 406 4.42 4.48 -12.38
C SER A 406 3.11 3.77 -12.02
N THR A 407 1.99 4.19 -12.63
CA THR A 407 0.69 3.51 -12.48
C THR A 407 0.42 2.47 -13.55
N ASP A 408 1.27 2.37 -14.58
CA ASP A 408 1.06 1.57 -15.79
C ASP A 408 2.40 0.98 -16.30
N GLU A 409 3.15 0.30 -15.43
CA GLU A 409 4.29 -0.52 -15.90
C GLU A 409 3.75 -1.80 -16.53
N ALA A 410 3.95 -1.93 -17.85
CA ALA A 410 3.74 -3.19 -18.55
C ALA A 410 4.74 -4.22 -18.01
N PHE A 411 4.25 -5.42 -17.68
CA PHE A 411 5.08 -6.49 -17.15
C PHE A 411 6.14 -6.89 -18.17
N THR A 412 7.36 -7.17 -17.72
CA THR A 412 8.46 -7.42 -18.66
C THR A 412 8.31 -8.79 -19.29
N VAL A 413 8.07 -8.81 -20.61
CA VAL A 413 7.92 -10.03 -21.42
C VAL A 413 9.17 -10.25 -22.26
N LEU A 414 9.72 -11.45 -22.15
CA LEU A 414 10.81 -11.97 -22.97
C LEU A 414 10.25 -12.99 -23.97
N ASP A 415 10.49 -12.75 -25.25
CA ASP A 415 10.04 -13.62 -26.34
C ASP A 415 11.11 -14.67 -26.66
N LEU A 416 10.85 -15.95 -26.35
CA LEU A 416 11.79 -17.04 -26.53
C LEU A 416 12.11 -17.32 -28.01
N LYS A 417 11.31 -16.80 -28.96
CA LYS A 417 11.63 -16.88 -30.40
C LYS A 417 12.78 -15.93 -30.79
N LYS A 418 13.08 -14.92 -29.97
CA LYS A 418 14.14 -13.92 -30.19
C LYS A 418 15.42 -14.23 -29.40
N GLU A 419 15.36 -15.15 -28.45
CA GLU A 419 16.50 -15.57 -27.65
C GLU A 419 17.50 -16.43 -28.44
N HIS A 420 18.78 -16.28 -28.15
CA HIS A 420 19.81 -17.14 -28.71
C HIS A 420 19.67 -18.57 -28.14
N PRO A 421 19.84 -19.66 -28.93
CA PRO A 421 19.60 -21.04 -28.45
C PRO A 421 20.41 -21.45 -27.20
N ASN A 422 21.57 -20.83 -26.97
CA ASN A 422 22.43 -21.09 -25.81
C ASN A 422 22.30 -20.02 -24.70
N SER A 423 21.28 -19.16 -24.74
CA SER A 423 21.06 -18.15 -23.70
C SER A 423 20.61 -18.78 -22.38
N PHE A 424 20.82 -18.05 -21.28
CA PHE A 424 20.37 -18.42 -19.94
C PHE A 424 18.88 -18.83 -19.88
N PHE A 425 18.01 -18.07 -20.57
CA PHE A 425 16.57 -18.33 -20.61
C PHE A 425 16.23 -19.58 -21.44
N MET A 426 16.94 -19.81 -22.55
CA MET A 426 16.80 -21.04 -23.34
C MET A 426 17.33 -22.27 -22.61
N ASN A 427 18.40 -22.12 -21.80
CA ASN A 427 18.93 -23.19 -20.96
C ASN A 427 17.93 -23.57 -19.86
N ALA A 428 17.36 -22.60 -19.14
CA ALA A 428 16.30 -22.83 -18.14
C ALA A 428 15.04 -23.47 -18.76
N THR A 429 14.62 -22.99 -19.93
CA THR A 429 13.50 -23.57 -20.69
C THR A 429 13.77 -25.02 -21.10
N ARG A 430 14.98 -25.32 -21.59
CA ARG A 430 15.40 -26.67 -21.99
C ARG A 430 15.45 -27.63 -20.79
N MET A 431 16.03 -27.21 -19.66
CA MET A 431 16.11 -28.01 -18.43
C MET A 431 14.70 -28.44 -17.98
N ILE A 432 13.76 -27.49 -17.91
CA ILE A 432 12.36 -27.73 -17.53
C ILE A 432 11.67 -28.68 -18.51
N GLN A 433 11.72 -28.39 -19.81
CA GLN A 433 11.05 -29.22 -20.83
C GLN A 433 11.65 -30.63 -20.90
N SER A 434 12.97 -30.76 -20.76
CA SER A 434 13.66 -32.05 -20.78
C SER A 434 13.24 -32.91 -19.59
N PHE A 435 13.37 -32.39 -18.37
CA PHE A 435 13.04 -33.10 -17.13
C PHE A 435 11.57 -33.55 -17.12
N CYS A 436 10.65 -32.68 -17.51
CA CYS A 436 9.22 -32.99 -17.64
C CYS A 436 8.92 -34.14 -18.61
N ARG A 437 9.75 -34.35 -19.65
CA ARG A 437 9.55 -35.43 -20.65
C ARG A 437 10.28 -36.72 -20.31
N THR A 438 11.39 -36.65 -19.57
CA THR A 438 12.34 -37.78 -19.42
C THR A 438 12.42 -38.32 -17.99
N HIS A 439 12.14 -37.50 -16.98
CA HIS A 439 12.31 -37.84 -15.57
C HIS A 439 11.00 -37.79 -14.76
N ALA A 440 9.89 -37.31 -15.34
CA ALA A 440 8.62 -37.14 -14.64
C ALA A 440 7.96 -38.47 -14.22
N HIS A 441 8.14 -38.87 -12.96
CA HIS A 441 7.58 -40.13 -12.44
C HIS A 441 6.14 -39.98 -11.92
N CYS A 442 5.29 -40.97 -12.19
CA CYS A 442 3.86 -40.94 -11.84
C CYS A 442 3.59 -40.86 -10.32
N SER A 443 4.47 -41.42 -9.49
CA SER A 443 4.30 -41.41 -8.02
C SER A 443 4.33 -40.01 -7.40
N TRP A 444 4.94 -39.03 -8.06
CA TRP A 444 4.94 -37.62 -7.62
C TRP A 444 3.54 -37.00 -7.72
N ARG A 445 2.67 -37.57 -8.57
CA ARG A 445 1.27 -37.23 -8.77
C ARG A 445 0.31 -38.18 -8.00
N LYS A 446 0.73 -38.82 -6.90
CA LYS A 446 -0.03 -39.91 -6.23
C LYS A 446 -0.39 -41.09 -7.14
N ASN A 447 0.43 -41.38 -8.16
CA ASN A 447 0.18 -42.32 -9.26
C ASN A 447 -0.96 -41.93 -10.23
N ASP A 448 -1.51 -40.72 -10.15
CA ASP A 448 -2.52 -40.19 -11.07
C ASP A 448 -1.84 -39.46 -12.24
N PRO A 449 -1.82 -40.03 -13.47
CA PRO A 449 -1.13 -39.40 -14.60
C PRO A 449 -1.81 -38.11 -15.07
N THR A 450 -3.04 -37.81 -14.65
CA THR A 450 -3.80 -36.65 -15.16
C THR A 450 -3.48 -35.35 -14.42
N ARG A 451 -2.92 -35.42 -13.21
CA ARG A 451 -2.54 -34.24 -12.41
C ARG A 451 -1.42 -33.44 -13.08
N PRO A 452 -1.35 -32.12 -12.86
CA PRO A 452 -0.21 -31.34 -13.30
C PRO A 452 1.06 -31.74 -12.54
N VAL A 453 2.20 -31.73 -13.23
CA VAL A 453 3.49 -31.50 -12.57
C VAL A 453 3.81 -30.02 -12.71
N VAL A 454 4.07 -29.39 -11.58
CA VAL A 454 4.70 -28.07 -11.51
C VAL A 454 6.19 -28.32 -11.31
N THR A 455 6.99 -27.71 -12.17
CA THR A 455 8.44 -27.80 -12.19
C THR A 455 9.01 -26.42 -11.90
N SER A 456 10.01 -26.37 -11.02
CA SER A 456 10.75 -25.14 -10.72
C SER A 456 12.24 -25.35 -10.90
N VAL A 457 12.89 -24.34 -11.48
CA VAL A 457 14.35 -24.22 -11.50
C VAL A 457 14.72 -23.01 -10.67
N LEU A 458 15.48 -23.22 -9.61
CA LEU A 458 16.07 -22.14 -8.83
C LEU A 458 17.53 -22.03 -9.19
N THR A 459 17.98 -20.81 -9.47
CA THR A 459 19.38 -20.52 -9.77
C THR A 459 20.07 -19.85 -8.59
N PHE A 460 21.36 -20.07 -8.52
CA PHE A 460 22.24 -19.52 -7.51
C PHE A 460 23.61 -19.21 -8.09
N VAL A 461 24.42 -18.46 -7.34
CA VAL A 461 25.83 -18.23 -7.63
C VAL A 461 26.71 -18.94 -6.61
N ASP A 462 27.94 -19.24 -7.02
CA ASP A 462 29.01 -19.56 -6.08
C ASP A 462 29.34 -18.29 -5.26
N VAL A 463 28.88 -18.26 -4.01
CA VAL A 463 28.97 -17.08 -3.14
C VAL A 463 30.41 -16.68 -2.85
N ASN A 464 31.32 -17.66 -2.73
CA ASN A 464 32.75 -17.44 -2.47
C ASN A 464 33.46 -16.78 -3.67
N LYS A 465 32.84 -16.81 -4.86
CA LYS A 465 33.32 -16.16 -6.09
C LYS A 465 32.46 -14.97 -6.52
N CYS A 466 31.41 -14.63 -5.76
CA CYS A 466 30.45 -13.60 -6.14
C CYS A 466 30.80 -12.25 -5.49
N HIS A 467 31.72 -11.53 -6.11
CA HIS A 467 32.16 -10.19 -5.68
C HIS A 467 31.16 -9.06 -5.98
N CYS A 468 29.94 -9.36 -6.44
CA CYS A 468 28.88 -8.36 -6.65
C CYS A 468 28.36 -7.69 -5.35
N HIS A 469 28.87 -8.07 -4.18
CA HIS A 469 28.64 -7.36 -2.92
C HIS A 469 29.62 -6.20 -2.71
N CYS A 470 30.77 -6.23 -3.38
CA CYS A 470 31.80 -5.21 -3.26
C CYS A 470 31.40 -3.95 -4.06
N ASN A 471 30.89 -2.95 -3.35
CA ASN A 471 31.22 -1.56 -3.73
C ASN A 471 32.76 -1.41 -3.67
N GLY A 472 33.31 -0.51 -4.49
CA GLY A 472 34.75 -0.50 -4.82
C GLY A 472 35.74 -0.54 -3.64
N ASP A 473 36.82 -1.29 -3.84
CA ASP A 473 38.10 -1.32 -3.11
C ASP A 473 38.10 -1.63 -1.59
N ASN A 474 36.97 -1.54 -0.87
CA ASN A 474 36.90 -1.82 0.56
C ASN A 474 36.81 -3.32 0.90
N LEU A 475 37.90 -4.05 0.63
CA LEU A 475 38.09 -5.47 0.99
C LEU A 475 38.06 -5.76 2.51
N ASN A 476 38.13 -4.73 3.35
CA ASN A 476 38.31 -4.86 4.81
C ASN A 476 37.01 -4.98 5.64
N ILE A 477 35.83 -5.06 5.00
CA ILE A 477 34.54 -5.23 5.70
C ILE A 477 33.78 -6.46 5.17
N ALA A 478 34.45 -7.61 5.12
CA ALA A 478 33.78 -8.89 5.17
C ALA A 478 33.45 -9.23 6.64
N PRO A 479 32.19 -9.52 7.02
CA PRO A 479 31.93 -10.19 8.30
C PRO A 479 32.59 -11.57 8.29
N ASP A 480 33.07 -12.06 9.44
CA ASP A 480 33.78 -13.35 9.60
C ASP A 480 32.84 -14.57 9.52
N GLU A 481 31.94 -14.58 8.53
CA GLU A 481 31.17 -15.75 8.14
C GLU A 481 32.08 -16.69 7.33
N ARG A 482 32.73 -17.62 8.03
CA ARG A 482 33.44 -18.74 7.40
C ARG A 482 32.46 -19.69 6.70
N ILE A 483 32.08 -19.33 5.49
CA ILE A 483 31.26 -20.16 4.60
C ILE A 483 32.00 -21.48 4.39
N VAL A 484 31.40 -22.58 4.86
CA VAL A 484 31.99 -23.91 4.75
C VAL A 484 32.12 -24.27 3.28
N GLU A 485 33.35 -24.57 2.83
CA GLU A 485 33.62 -25.06 1.48
C GLU A 485 33.06 -26.48 1.31
N VAL A 486 31.76 -26.58 1.01
CA VAL A 486 31.13 -27.81 0.53
C VAL A 486 31.43 -27.92 -0.97
N PRO A 487 32.15 -28.96 -1.43
CA PRO A 487 32.42 -29.13 -2.85
C PRO A 487 31.10 -29.37 -3.62
N LEU A 488 30.67 -28.36 -4.38
CA LEU A 488 29.47 -28.44 -5.21
C LEU A 488 29.65 -29.57 -6.23
N LYS A 489 28.74 -30.56 -6.18
CA LYS A 489 28.77 -31.75 -7.02
C LYS A 489 28.74 -31.41 -8.52
N SER A 490 29.28 -32.33 -9.32
CA SER A 490 29.22 -32.35 -10.79
C SER A 490 27.80 -32.21 -11.35
N ASP A 491 26.80 -32.64 -10.59
CA ASP A 491 25.43 -32.90 -11.05
C ASP A 491 24.55 -31.63 -11.06
N VAL A 492 25.17 -30.45 -11.03
CA VAL A 492 24.51 -29.14 -11.01
C VAL A 492 24.82 -28.42 -12.33
N GLU A 493 23.82 -28.28 -13.20
CA GLU A 493 23.97 -27.65 -14.51
C GLU A 493 24.38 -26.18 -14.41
N GLU A 494 25.32 -25.78 -15.27
CA GLU A 494 25.70 -24.39 -15.46
C GLU A 494 24.74 -23.71 -16.46
N MET A 495 24.16 -22.58 -16.07
CA MET A 495 23.09 -21.93 -16.84
C MET A 495 23.60 -20.78 -17.73
N GLY A 496 24.81 -20.28 -17.47
CA GLY A 496 25.30 -18.98 -17.96
C GLY A 496 24.87 -17.81 -17.07
N THR A 497 24.83 -16.59 -17.62
CA THR A 497 24.40 -15.37 -16.90
C THR A 497 23.19 -14.73 -17.60
N PRO A 498 22.12 -14.33 -16.87
CA PRO A 498 21.02 -13.59 -17.45
C PRO A 498 21.42 -12.17 -17.89
N SER A 499 21.00 -11.77 -19.09
CA SER A 499 21.08 -10.38 -19.56
C SER A 499 20.23 -9.46 -18.67
N GLY A 500 20.71 -8.24 -18.42
CA GLY A 500 20.03 -7.25 -17.56
C GLY A 500 19.97 -7.61 -16.06
N SER A 501 20.67 -8.65 -15.61
CA SER A 501 20.73 -8.99 -14.18
C SER A 501 21.69 -8.07 -13.40
N TRP A 502 21.32 -7.74 -12.16
CA TRP A 502 22.19 -6.98 -11.24
C TRP A 502 23.45 -7.75 -10.83
N CYS A 503 23.43 -9.09 -10.93
CA CYS A 503 24.57 -9.97 -10.61
C CYS A 503 25.10 -10.61 -11.90
N GLN A 504 26.36 -10.34 -12.24
CA GLN A 504 26.97 -10.81 -13.50
C GLN A 504 27.66 -12.18 -13.40
N CYS A 505 27.82 -12.72 -12.20
CA CYS A 505 28.46 -14.03 -11.97
C CYS A 505 27.67 -15.20 -12.60
N THR A 506 28.38 -16.18 -13.15
CA THR A 506 27.80 -17.41 -13.72
C THR A 506 26.81 -18.08 -12.77
N ARG A 507 25.63 -18.43 -13.28
CA ARG A 507 24.58 -19.13 -12.54
C ARG A 507 24.71 -20.64 -12.64
N ARG A 508 24.37 -21.31 -11.54
CA ARG A 508 24.11 -22.75 -11.47
C ARG A 508 22.63 -22.99 -11.17
N GLY A 509 22.04 -24.04 -11.72
CA GLY A 509 20.61 -24.34 -11.58
C GLY A 509 20.34 -25.62 -10.81
N VAL A 510 19.31 -25.62 -9.95
CA VAL A 510 18.68 -26.86 -9.46
C VAL A 510 17.23 -26.94 -9.89
N ILE A 511 16.88 -28.06 -10.52
CA ILE A 511 15.50 -28.43 -10.83
C ILE A 511 14.88 -29.27 -9.70
N ALA A 512 13.59 -29.02 -9.44
CA ALA A 512 12.71 -29.84 -8.61
C ALA A 512 11.24 -29.71 -9.07
N VAL A 513 10.37 -30.59 -8.54
CA VAL A 513 8.94 -30.67 -8.88
C VAL A 513 8.05 -30.64 -7.63
N ASN A 514 6.76 -30.40 -7.80
CA ASN A 514 5.79 -30.66 -6.74
C ASN A 514 5.76 -32.15 -6.37
N TYR A 515 5.55 -32.44 -5.09
CA TYR A 515 5.41 -33.80 -4.58
C TYR A 515 4.14 -33.88 -3.74
N GLU A 516 3.16 -34.66 -4.19
CA GLU A 516 1.88 -34.82 -3.52
C GLU A 516 1.84 -36.07 -2.62
N LEU A 517 1.61 -35.86 -1.32
CA LEU A 517 1.35 -36.96 -0.38
C LEU A 517 -0.15 -37.21 -0.19
N SER A 518 -0.50 -38.43 0.24
CA SER A 518 -1.89 -38.84 0.51
C SER A 518 -2.59 -37.83 1.42
N THR A 519 -1.96 -37.48 2.54
CA THR A 519 -2.31 -36.37 3.43
C THR A 519 -1.88 -35.02 2.83
N PRO A 520 -2.80 -34.06 2.57
CA PRO A 520 -2.47 -32.80 1.90
C PRO A 520 -1.41 -31.94 2.61
N SER A 521 -1.32 -32.01 3.94
CA SER A 521 -0.31 -31.29 4.75
C SER A 521 1.13 -31.81 4.55
N GLY A 522 1.30 -33.03 4.05
CA GLY A 522 2.60 -33.60 3.69
C GLY A 522 3.14 -33.10 2.34
N SER A 523 2.26 -32.69 1.43
CA SER A 523 2.64 -32.24 0.08
C SER A 523 3.55 -31.02 0.08
N ARG A 524 4.43 -30.91 -0.93
CA ARG A 524 5.35 -29.78 -1.09
C ARG A 524 5.33 -29.26 -2.52
N CYS A 525 5.40 -27.94 -2.66
CA CYS A 525 5.49 -27.27 -3.96
C CYS A 525 6.92 -27.34 -4.52
N SER A 526 7.07 -27.13 -5.83
CA SER A 526 8.36 -27.29 -6.53
C SER A 526 9.43 -26.31 -6.06
N GLU A 527 9.05 -25.09 -5.70
CA GLU A 527 9.95 -24.05 -5.16
C GLU A 527 10.50 -24.47 -3.78
N GLN A 528 9.66 -25.10 -2.94
CA GLN A 528 10.08 -25.59 -1.63
C GLN A 528 11.06 -26.75 -1.76
N ASN A 529 10.80 -27.68 -2.69
CA ASN A 529 11.67 -28.81 -2.96
C ASN A 529 13.00 -28.36 -3.60
N ALA A 530 12.98 -27.32 -4.44
CA ALA A 530 14.18 -26.70 -4.99
C ALA A 530 15.01 -25.97 -3.91
N MET A 531 14.38 -25.20 -3.02
CA MET A 531 15.06 -24.59 -1.86
C MET A 531 15.64 -25.65 -0.91
N GLY A 532 14.93 -26.74 -0.67
CA GLY A 532 15.44 -27.88 0.12
C GLY A 532 16.67 -28.53 -0.53
N LYS A 533 16.67 -28.65 -1.87
CA LYS A 533 17.82 -29.14 -2.64
C LYS A 533 19.02 -28.18 -2.56
N LEU A 534 18.81 -26.86 -2.65
CA LEU A 534 19.85 -25.86 -2.42
C LEU A 534 20.45 -25.96 -1.00
N ALA A 535 19.60 -26.03 0.02
CA ALA A 535 20.05 -26.18 1.41
C ALA A 535 20.87 -27.48 1.61
N SER A 536 20.49 -28.59 0.98
CA SER A 536 21.25 -29.85 1.02
C SER A 536 22.60 -29.81 0.28
N LEU A 537 22.81 -28.80 -0.58
CA LEU A 537 24.08 -28.51 -1.25
C LEU A 537 24.94 -27.48 -0.48
N GLY A 538 24.49 -27.02 0.69
CA GLY A 538 25.17 -25.99 1.47
C GLY A 538 25.01 -24.57 0.92
N VAL A 539 24.13 -24.35 -0.07
CA VAL A 539 23.92 -23.02 -0.68
C VAL A 539 23.11 -22.14 0.28
N PRO A 540 23.65 -20.98 0.72
CA PRO A 540 22.91 -20.06 1.58
C PRO A 540 21.77 -19.37 0.83
N THR A 541 20.73 -18.93 1.54
CA THR A 541 19.57 -18.23 0.95
C THR A 541 19.99 -17.01 0.14
N TRP A 542 20.94 -16.24 0.65
CA TRP A 542 21.50 -15.05 -0.01
C TRP A 542 22.32 -15.35 -1.28
N GLY A 543 22.59 -16.62 -1.60
CA GLY A 543 23.18 -17.07 -2.87
C GLY A 543 22.18 -17.24 -4.02
N VAL A 544 20.86 -17.27 -3.75
CA VAL A 544 19.79 -17.42 -4.75
C VAL A 544 19.68 -16.17 -5.64
N ARG A 545 19.22 -16.33 -6.90
CA ARG A 545 19.12 -15.24 -7.87
C ARG A 545 17.83 -15.24 -8.70
N GLU A 546 17.51 -16.34 -9.37
CA GLU A 546 16.32 -16.45 -10.23
C GLU A 546 15.46 -17.67 -9.86
N VAL A 547 14.14 -17.54 -9.99
CA VAL A 547 13.14 -18.57 -9.71
C VAL A 547 12.29 -18.76 -10.96
N PHE A 548 12.37 -19.92 -11.61
CA PHE A 548 11.49 -20.30 -12.71
C PHE A 548 10.35 -21.19 -12.21
N VAL A 549 9.13 -20.99 -12.72
CA VAL A 549 7.97 -21.85 -12.41
C VAL A 549 7.19 -22.19 -13.70
N HIS A 550 7.00 -23.48 -13.95
CA HIS A 550 6.27 -24.03 -15.11
C HIS A 550 5.26 -25.09 -14.70
N GLY A 551 4.03 -25.03 -15.22
CA GLY A 551 3.02 -26.06 -15.06
C GLY A 551 2.85 -26.90 -16.32
N MET A 552 3.06 -28.21 -16.23
CA MET A 552 2.73 -29.15 -17.32
C MET A 552 1.43 -29.90 -17.02
N SER A 553 0.39 -29.63 -17.82
CA SER A 553 -0.93 -30.26 -17.78
C SER A 553 -1.35 -30.65 -19.20
N HIS A 554 -1.98 -31.82 -19.34
CA HIS A 554 -2.43 -32.34 -20.63
C HIS A 554 -3.76 -31.73 -21.10
N ASN A 555 -4.60 -31.26 -20.16
CA ASN A 555 -6.02 -30.94 -20.43
C ASN A 555 -6.39 -29.46 -20.21
N LYS A 556 -5.45 -28.63 -19.73
CA LYS A 556 -5.63 -27.18 -19.50
C LYS A 556 -4.31 -26.45 -19.64
N GLU A 557 -4.35 -25.20 -20.11
CA GLU A 557 -3.26 -24.26 -19.88
C GLU A 557 -3.16 -23.97 -18.38
N ALA A 558 -2.04 -24.39 -17.77
CA ALA A 558 -1.78 -24.20 -16.34
C ALA A 558 -1.02 -22.90 -16.03
N ASN A 559 -0.60 -22.15 -17.05
CA ASN A 559 0.37 -21.05 -16.96
C ASN A 559 -0.29 -19.69 -17.27
N PRO A 560 0.30 -18.56 -16.84
CA PRO A 560 1.45 -18.44 -15.93
C PRO A 560 1.13 -18.91 -14.50
N LEU A 561 2.11 -19.56 -13.85
CA LEU A 561 1.99 -20.03 -12.45
C LEU A 561 2.70 -19.09 -11.48
N PHE A 562 1.96 -18.65 -10.47
CA PHE A 562 2.54 -17.96 -9.30
C PHE A 562 2.88 -18.94 -8.19
N PRO A 563 3.93 -18.64 -7.40
CA PRO A 563 4.12 -19.24 -6.09
C PRO A 563 2.89 -19.09 -5.20
N CYS A 564 2.53 -20.18 -4.50
CA CYS A 564 1.49 -20.14 -3.48
C CYS A 564 1.96 -19.30 -2.27
N GLY A 565 1.04 -18.84 -1.41
CA GLY A 565 1.39 -17.95 -0.29
C GLY A 565 2.47 -18.48 0.66
N VAL A 566 2.65 -19.81 0.77
CA VAL A 566 3.74 -20.41 1.56
C VAL A 566 5.09 -20.28 0.83
N CYS A 567 5.12 -20.53 -0.47
CA CYS A 567 6.30 -20.34 -1.32
C CYS A 567 6.67 -18.86 -1.44
N GLU A 568 5.68 -17.97 -1.58
CA GLU A 568 5.86 -16.52 -1.60
C GLU A 568 6.49 -16.01 -0.29
N ASN A 569 5.94 -16.39 0.87
CA ASN A 569 6.52 -16.04 2.17
C ASN A 569 7.94 -16.60 2.38
N MET A 570 8.26 -17.76 1.79
CA MET A 570 9.61 -18.32 1.79
C MET A 570 10.55 -17.50 0.89
N LEU A 571 10.14 -17.22 -0.35
CA LEU A 571 10.93 -16.46 -1.32
C LEU A 571 11.12 -15.00 -0.90
N GLN A 572 10.16 -14.39 -0.20
CA GLN A 572 10.32 -13.05 0.40
C GLN A 572 11.44 -13.01 1.45
N LYS A 573 11.60 -14.07 2.26
CA LYS A 573 12.74 -14.19 3.19
C LYS A 573 14.05 -14.34 2.43
N VAL A 574 14.11 -15.26 1.46
CA VAL A 574 15.28 -15.44 0.58
C VAL A 574 15.67 -14.12 -0.09
N THR A 575 14.69 -13.36 -0.59
CA THR A 575 14.92 -12.04 -1.21
C THR A 575 15.43 -11.02 -0.21
N LYS A 576 14.87 -10.98 1.00
CA LYS A 576 15.39 -10.13 2.09
C LYS A 576 16.85 -10.48 2.40
N ASP A 577 17.21 -11.76 2.41
CA ASP A 577 18.58 -12.21 2.67
C ASP A 577 19.52 -11.77 1.53
N VAL A 578 19.15 -11.98 0.26
CA VAL A 578 19.91 -11.52 -0.92
C VAL A 578 20.09 -10.00 -0.89
N LEU A 579 19.01 -9.24 -0.66
CA LEU A 579 19.01 -7.78 -0.50
C LEU A 579 19.92 -7.32 0.65
N SER A 580 19.93 -8.07 1.77
CA SER A 580 20.75 -7.79 2.96
C SER A 580 22.22 -8.20 2.84
N HIS A 581 22.64 -8.83 1.75
CA HIS A 581 24.06 -9.12 1.46
C HIS A 581 24.56 -8.35 0.24
N TYR A 582 23.78 -8.37 -0.85
CA TYR A 582 24.16 -7.87 -2.16
C TYR A 582 23.46 -6.59 -2.60
N GLY A 583 22.32 -6.25 -2.01
CA GLY A 583 21.54 -5.07 -2.41
C GLY A 583 20.62 -5.26 -3.62
N GLY A 584 20.58 -6.45 -4.22
CA GLY A 584 19.68 -6.80 -5.33
C GLY A 584 18.55 -7.76 -4.93
N ASP A 585 17.58 -7.94 -5.82
CA ASP A 585 16.41 -8.79 -5.62
C ASP A 585 16.56 -10.21 -6.20
N VAL A 586 15.63 -11.10 -5.84
CA VAL A 586 15.36 -12.34 -6.57
C VAL A 586 14.27 -12.09 -7.61
N THR A 587 14.44 -12.61 -8.82
CA THR A 587 13.47 -12.46 -9.92
C THR A 587 12.68 -13.75 -10.13
N LEU A 588 11.35 -13.65 -10.17
CA LEU A 588 10.44 -14.71 -10.60
C LEU A 588 10.25 -14.65 -12.12
N TYR A 589 10.43 -15.79 -12.77
CA TYR A 589 10.19 -16.04 -14.19
C TYR A 589 9.05 -17.06 -14.34
N MET A 590 7.98 -16.65 -15.02
CA MET A 590 6.79 -17.46 -15.28
C MET A 590 6.62 -17.62 -16.79
N PHE A 591 6.40 -18.83 -17.27
CA PHE A 591 6.10 -19.07 -18.68
C PHE A 591 4.66 -18.68 -19.02
N ASP A 592 4.39 -18.39 -20.29
CA ASP A 592 3.04 -18.15 -20.80
C ASP A 592 2.18 -19.42 -20.85
N ALA A 593 2.73 -20.52 -21.36
CA ALA A 593 1.98 -21.70 -21.76
C ALA A 593 2.66 -23.02 -21.40
N THR A 594 1.90 -24.13 -21.51
CA THR A 594 2.43 -25.50 -21.35
C THR A 594 3.54 -25.81 -22.36
N ILE A 595 3.50 -25.18 -23.54
CA ILE A 595 4.61 -25.10 -24.49
C ILE A 595 5.07 -23.63 -24.52
N PRO A 596 6.12 -23.27 -23.76
CA PRO A 596 6.62 -21.90 -23.68
C PRO A 596 6.86 -21.20 -25.03
N ARG A 597 6.36 -19.96 -25.15
CA ARG A 597 6.74 -18.99 -26.20
C ARG A 597 7.27 -17.69 -25.62
N LYS A 598 6.68 -17.25 -24.50
CA LYS A 598 7.02 -16.03 -23.77
C LYS A 598 7.38 -16.38 -22.32
N ILE A 599 8.29 -15.62 -21.71
CA ILE A 599 8.51 -15.59 -20.26
C ILE A 599 8.12 -14.21 -19.74
N VAL A 600 7.28 -14.16 -18.71
CA VAL A 600 6.97 -12.96 -17.93
C VAL A 600 7.84 -12.96 -16.69
N PHE A 601 8.42 -11.81 -16.34
CA PHE A 601 9.18 -11.71 -15.10
C PHE A 601 8.94 -10.44 -14.30
N LEU A 602 9.13 -10.58 -12.98
CA LEU A 602 8.88 -9.59 -11.94
C LEU A 602 9.72 -9.93 -10.69
N THR A 603 10.01 -8.97 -9.82
CA THR A 603 10.75 -9.23 -8.57
C THR A 603 9.85 -9.93 -7.54
N ILE A 604 10.42 -10.70 -6.61
CA ILE A 604 9.61 -11.37 -5.56
C ILE A 604 8.69 -10.39 -4.78
N PRO A 605 9.11 -9.16 -4.40
CA PRO A 605 8.21 -8.19 -3.77
C PRO A 605 6.97 -7.82 -4.62
N GLU A 606 7.11 -7.79 -5.96
CA GLU A 606 6.03 -7.46 -6.89
C GLU A 606 4.94 -8.54 -7.00
N ILE A 607 5.19 -9.78 -6.55
CA ILE A 607 4.17 -10.85 -6.51
C ILE A 607 2.90 -10.37 -5.77
N SER A 608 3.08 -9.58 -4.71
CA SER A 608 1.98 -9.00 -3.93
C SER A 608 1.01 -8.13 -4.77
N ASN A 609 1.47 -7.56 -5.88
CA ASN A 609 0.68 -6.71 -6.77
C ASN A 609 -0.19 -7.49 -7.77
N ARG A 610 -0.07 -8.83 -7.86
CA ARG A 610 -0.84 -9.69 -8.80
C ARG A 610 -2.37 -9.55 -8.68
N GLY A 611 -2.87 -9.04 -7.55
CA GLY A 611 -4.30 -8.77 -7.36
C GLY A 611 -4.84 -7.57 -8.16
N GLY A 612 -3.97 -6.66 -8.60
CA GLY A 612 -4.30 -5.38 -9.23
C GLY A 612 -4.91 -5.51 -10.63
N ALA A 613 -5.64 -4.46 -11.06
CA ALA A 613 -6.32 -4.44 -12.36
C ALA A 613 -5.35 -4.63 -13.53
N ASN A 614 -4.19 -3.96 -13.50
CA ASN A 614 -3.19 -3.99 -14.56
C ASN A 614 -2.64 -5.41 -14.82
N PHE A 615 -2.40 -6.21 -13.76
CA PHE A 615 -1.94 -7.58 -13.96
C PHE A 615 -3.02 -8.47 -14.58
N ARG A 616 -4.28 -8.34 -14.14
CA ARG A 616 -5.40 -9.08 -14.74
C ARG A 616 -5.58 -8.71 -16.21
N ARG A 617 -5.41 -7.42 -16.54
CA ARG A 617 -5.45 -6.90 -17.90
C ARG A 617 -4.34 -7.49 -18.75
N PHE A 618 -3.09 -7.41 -18.28
CA PHE A 618 -1.91 -7.99 -18.92
C PHE A 618 -2.05 -9.50 -19.21
N VAL A 619 -2.58 -10.29 -18.26
CA VAL A 619 -2.84 -11.73 -18.46
C VAL A 619 -3.94 -12.00 -19.49
N ALA A 620 -4.92 -11.11 -19.61
CA ALA A 620 -6.04 -11.26 -20.55
C ALA A 620 -5.72 -10.76 -21.97
N GLU A 621 -4.94 -9.69 -22.09
CA GLU A 621 -4.60 -9.00 -23.34
C GLU A 621 -3.19 -9.41 -23.83
N ASP A 622 -2.12 -8.84 -23.25
CA ASP A 622 -0.74 -8.95 -23.79
C ASP A 622 -0.14 -10.37 -23.79
N LEU A 623 -0.48 -11.16 -22.77
CA LEU A 623 0.08 -12.50 -22.60
C LEU A 623 -0.49 -13.51 -23.61
N ARG A 624 -1.80 -13.40 -23.90
CA ARG A 624 -2.58 -14.43 -24.61
C ARG A 624 -2.79 -14.17 -26.09
N ASP A 625 -2.49 -12.98 -26.59
CA ASP A 625 -2.41 -12.75 -28.04
C ASP A 625 -1.19 -13.52 -28.65
N PRO A 626 -1.29 -14.15 -29.85
CA PRO A 626 -0.41 -15.27 -30.29
C PRO A 626 1.12 -15.08 -30.43
#